data_AF-A0AA45QRH9-F1
#
_entry.id   AF-A0AA45QRH9-F1
#
_cell.length_a   1.000
_cell.length_b   1.000
_cell.length_c   1.000
_cell.angle_alpha   90.00
_cell.angle_beta   90.00
_cell.angle_gamma   90.00
#
_symmetry.space_group_name_H-M   'P 1'
#
loop_
_entity.id
_entity.type
_entity.pdbx_description
1 polymer ?
#
loop_
_entity_poly.entity_id
_entity_poly.type
_entity_poly.pdbx_seq_one_letter_code
_entity_poly.pdbx_strand_id
1 'polypeptide(L)' 'MKFKFKGIASYEEPVNNYVGAVKNLSAVKEFGSFQEAIDYVADQKGFLMSEDGKSAFNVLTISEIE' A
#
# COMPACT_ATOMS: atom_id res chain seq x y z
N MET A 1 10.06 2.35 -14.44
CA MET A 1 9.13 1.20 -14.33
C MET A 1 7.98 1.59 -13.43
N LYS A 2 6.75 1.15 -13.73
CA LYS A 2 5.58 1.42 -12.88
C LYS A 2 5.35 0.27 -11.91
N PHE A 3 5.05 0.59 -10.66
CA PHE A 3 4.78 -0.39 -9.62
C PHE A 3 3.44 -0.12 -8.97
N LYS A 4 2.65 -1.18 -8.81
CA LYS A 4 1.41 -1.19 -8.05
C LYS A 4 1.66 -1.73 -6.66
N PHE A 5 1.33 -0.92 -5.67
CA PHE A 5 1.34 -1.28 -4.26
C PHE A 5 -0.08 -1.62 -3.86
N LYS A 6 -0.27 -2.76 -3.21
CA LYS A 6 -1.57 -3.16 -2.64
C LYS A 6 -1.42 -3.36 -1.15
N GLY A 7 -2.44 -2.97 -0.41
CA GLY A 7 -2.46 -3.15 1.02
C GLY A 7 -3.83 -3.01 1.63
N ILE A 8 -3.83 -3.05 2.96
CA ILE A 8 -5.02 -2.91 3.79
C ILE A 8 -4.82 -1.72 4.71
N ALA A 9 -5.90 -0.95 4.94
CA ALA A 9 -5.89 0.07 5.97
C ALA A 9 -5.77 -0.61 7.33
N SER A 10 -4.81 -0.20 8.15
CA SER A 10 -4.74 -0.59 9.56
C SER A 10 -5.81 0.19 10.34
N TYR A 11 -7.07 -0.22 10.23
CA TYR A 11 -8.13 0.28 11.10
C TYR A 11 -9.08 -0.87 11.44
N GLU A 12 -9.03 -1.33 12.69
CA GLU A 12 -10.07 -2.16 13.28
C GLU A 12 -11.31 -1.28 13.45
N GLU A 13 -12.32 -1.44 12.59
CA GLU A 13 -13.63 -0.91 12.90
C GLU A 13 -14.23 -1.69 14.09
N PRO A 14 -14.88 -1.03 15.07
CA PRO A 14 -15.58 -1.70 16.16
C PRO A 14 -16.86 -2.42 15.72
N VAL A 15 -17.09 -2.54 14.41
CA VAL A 15 -18.30 -3.12 13.83
C VAL A 15 -17.97 -4.54 13.41
N ASN A 16 -18.63 -5.50 14.03
CA ASN A 16 -18.58 -6.93 13.70
C ASN A 16 -19.02 -7.17 12.23
N ASN A 17 -18.14 -6.90 11.28
CA ASN A 17 -18.28 -7.34 9.91
C ASN A 17 -17.32 -8.49 9.69
N TYR A 18 -17.88 -9.70 9.55
CA TYR A 18 -17.20 -10.95 9.16
C TYR A 18 -16.66 -10.90 7.70
N VAL A 19 -16.30 -9.72 7.21
CA VAL A 19 -15.78 -9.50 5.86
C VAL A 19 -14.40 -8.86 6.03
N GLY A 20 -13.36 -9.69 5.93
CA GLY A 20 -11.98 -9.27 6.10
C GLY A 20 -11.63 -8.03 5.27
N ALA A 21 -10.92 -7.08 5.87
CA ALA A 21 -10.28 -5.91 5.25
C ALA A 21 -11.03 -5.33 4.03
N VAL A 22 -12.16 -4.65 4.27
CA VAL A 22 -13.11 -4.21 3.23
C VAL A 22 -12.53 -3.17 2.25
N LYS A 23 -11.41 -2.50 2.58
CA LYS A 23 -10.79 -1.49 1.69
C LYS A 23 -9.46 -1.99 1.13
N ASN A 24 -9.53 -2.58 -0.07
CA ASN A 24 -8.38 -2.80 -0.93
C ASN A 24 -7.80 -1.44 -1.33
N LEU A 25 -6.73 -1.01 -0.66
CA LEU A 25 -6.02 0.21 -0.99
C LEU A 25 -4.90 -0.11 -1.97
N SER A 26 -4.74 0.75 -2.98
CA SER A 26 -3.62 0.62 -3.90
C SER A 26 -3.10 1.98 -4.34
N ALA A 27 -1.80 2.04 -4.57
CA ALA A 27 -1.12 3.19 -5.17
C ALA A 27 -0.27 2.72 -6.35
N VAL A 28 -0.08 3.61 -7.33
CA VAL A 28 0.85 3.38 -8.44
C VAL A 28 1.94 4.44 -8.40
N LYS A 29 3.20 4.02 -8.45
CA LYS A 29 4.37 4.92 -8.47
C LYS A 29 5.43 4.41 -9.43
N GLU A 30 6.27 5.31 -9.91
CA GLU A 30 7.37 5.00 -10.82
C GLU A 30 8.72 4.98 -10.11
N PHE A 31 9.52 3.95 -10.40
CA PHE A 31 10.87 3.78 -9.87
C PHE A 31 11.84 3.34 -10.97
N GLY A 32 13.13 3.55 -10.73
CA GLY A 32 14.22 3.13 -11.61
C GLY A 32 14.55 1.65 -11.52
N SER A 33 14.14 0.96 -10.44
CA SER A 33 14.24 -0.49 -10.29
C SER A 33 13.24 -1.06 -9.29
N PHE A 34 13.08 -2.39 -9.26
CA PHE A 34 12.28 -3.07 -8.24
C PHE A 34 12.86 -2.86 -6.84
N GLN A 35 14.19 -2.84 -6.70
CA GLN A 35 14.85 -2.64 -5.41
C GLN A 35 14.52 -1.26 -4.83
N GLU A 36 14.52 -0.21 -5.66
CA GLU A 36 14.11 1.14 -5.23
C GLU A 36 12.66 1.17 -4.73
N ALA A 37 11.75 0.40 -5.33
CA ALA A 37 10.37 0.30 -4.87
C ALA A 37 10.25 -0.40 -3.51
N ILE A 38 11.09 -1.41 -3.23
CA ILE A 38 11.18 -2.08 -1.92
C ILE A 38 11.75 -1.12 -0.88
N ASP A 39 12.87 -0.47 -1.19
CA ASP A 39 13.58 0.43 -0.27
C ASP A 39 12.68 1.61 0.13
N TYR A 40 11.93 2.17 -0.82
CA TYR A 40 10.97 3.23 -0.56
C TYR A 40 9.89 2.83 0.48
N VAL A 41 9.36 1.60 0.40
CA VAL A 41 8.38 1.08 1.37
C VAL A 41 9.05 0.80 2.72
N ALA A 42 10.27 0.26 2.71
CA ALA A 42 11.03 -0.04 3.93
C ALA A 42 11.37 1.23 4.72
N ASP A 43 11.75 2.31 4.05
CA ASP A 43 11.98 3.63 4.63
C ASP A 43 10.72 4.18 5.31
N GLN A 44 9.55 3.87 4.76
CA GLN A 44 8.23 4.20 5.31
C GLN A 44 7.70 3.16 6.31
N LYS A 45 8.56 2.27 6.81
CA LYS A 45 8.23 1.24 7.81
C LYS A 45 7.13 0.27 7.35
N GLY A 46 7.05 0.00 6.04
CA GLY A 46 6.03 -0.85 5.45
C GLY A 46 4.74 -0.12 5.06
N PHE A 47 4.62 1.18 5.36
CA PHE A 47 3.41 1.94 5.07
C PHE A 47 3.52 2.74 3.78
N LEU A 48 2.36 3.06 3.20
CA LEU A 48 2.22 3.98 2.09
C LEU A 48 1.09 4.95 2.38
N MET A 49 1.34 6.23 2.18
CA MET A 49 0.32 7.28 2.30
C MET A 49 -0.56 7.30 1.03
N SER A 50 -1.87 7.49 1.20
CA SER A 50 -2.80 7.73 0.09
C SER A 50 -2.50 9.06 -0.60
N GLU A 51 -2.91 9.18 -1.87
CA GLU A 51 -2.67 10.39 -2.66
C GLU A 51 -3.28 11.66 -2.06
N ASP A 52 -4.39 11.53 -1.32
CA ASP A 52 -5.03 12.64 -0.62
C ASP A 52 -4.31 13.06 0.67
N GLY A 53 -3.28 12.31 1.10
CA GLY A 53 -2.52 12.56 2.33
C GLY A 53 -3.30 12.31 3.62
N LYS A 54 -4.51 11.75 3.56
CA LYS A 54 -5.41 11.61 4.72
C LYS A 54 -5.39 10.23 5.36
N SER A 55 -4.81 9.25 4.69
CA SER A 55 -4.73 7.88 5.18
C SER A 55 -3.41 7.22 4.80
N ALA A 56 -3.07 6.15 5.50
CA ALA A 56 -1.96 5.29 5.15
C ALA A 56 -2.40 3.82 5.22
N PHE A 57 -1.74 2.98 4.46
CA PHE A 57 -1.99 1.54 4.43
C PHE A 57 -0.69 0.76 4.52
N ASN A 58 -0.75 -0.40 5.17
CA ASN A 58 0.38 -1.31 5.21
C ASN A 58 0.48 -2.03 3.86
N VAL A 59 1.65 -1.99 3.24
CA VAL A 59 1.91 -2.61 1.94
C VAL A 59 2.03 -4.11 2.12
N LEU A 60 1.15 -4.86 1.47
CA LEU A 60 1.17 -6.32 1.46
C LEU A 60 1.83 -6.88 0.21
N THR A 61 1.74 -6.15 -0.91
CA THR A 61 2.26 -6.63 -2.19
C THR A 61 2.75 -5.46 -3.03
N ILE A 62 3.91 -5.66 -3.66
CA ILE A 62 4.50 -4.78 -4.67
C ILE A 62 4.54 -5.58 -5.97
N SER A 63 4.06 -5.02 -7.07
CA SER A 63 4.11 -5.68 -8.39
C SER A 63 4.47 -4.67 -9.46
N GLU A 64 5.37 -5.03 -10.35
CA GLU A 64 5.62 -4.27 -11.57
C GLU A 64 4.41 -4.37 -12.50
N ILE A 65 4.08 -3.26 -13.17
CA ILE A 65 3.00 -3.18 -14.16
C ILE A 65 3.56 -2.53 -15.44
N GLU A 66 3.08 -2.99 -16.60
CA GLU A 66 3.36 -2.38 -17.91
C GLU A 66 2.74 -0.99 -18.06
#